data_AF-A0A401TWB2-F1
#
_entry.id   AF-A0A401TWB2-F1
#
_cell.length_a   1.000
_cell.length_b   1.000
_cell.length_c   1.000
_cell.angle_alpha   90.00
_cell.angle_beta   90.00
_cell.angle_gamma   90.00
#
_symmetry.space_group_name_H-M   'P 1'
#
loop_
_entity.id
_entity.type
_entity.pdbx_description
1 polymer ?
#
loop_
_entity_poly.entity_id
_entity_poly.type
_entity_poly.pdbx_seq_one_letter_code
_entity_poly.pdbx_strand_id
1 'polypeptide(L)'
;MMLPTEDSLWVGAELSRRFGPKYWTLTTSATDANRAAIRLSRMITGRRKVLVFSGCYHGGVEEAHVEIRDGRVGLRNMIHPNGIDHDAVSRVVEFNDVAALEAALAQGDVACVLTEPLMTNFGMIPVDPGFHETLRDLTWRAGTVLIIDETHTLSCGPGGYTASHGLEPDIFVAGKAIAGGIPAGVFGLSQQIAERLWKLVPHVN
;
A
#
# COMPACT_ATOMS: atom_id res chain seq x y z
N MET A 1 17.80 -4.14 25.26
CA MET A 1 16.33 -4.36 25.37
C MET A 1 15.68 -3.16 24.69
N MET A 2 14.97 -3.36 23.57
CA MET A 2 14.25 -2.25 22.90
C MET A 2 12.99 -1.97 23.70
N LEU A 3 13.13 -1.25 24.81
CA LEU A 3 11.98 -0.79 25.59
C LEU A 3 11.41 0.47 24.94
N PRO A 4 10.08 0.61 24.83
CA PRO A 4 9.46 1.83 24.34
C PRO A 4 9.73 3.01 25.28
N THR A 5 9.69 4.23 24.75
CA THR A 5 9.67 5.48 25.52
C THR A 5 8.23 6.01 25.63
N GLU A 6 8.01 7.00 26.50
CA GLU A 6 6.70 7.67 26.64
C GLU A 6 6.19 8.27 25.33
N ASP A 7 7.11 8.74 24.47
CA ASP A 7 6.76 9.28 23.14
C ASP A 7 6.00 8.27 22.29
N SER A 8 6.26 6.97 22.44
CA SER A 8 5.56 5.93 21.67
C SER A 8 4.05 5.89 21.99
N LEU A 9 3.66 6.18 23.23
CA LEU A 9 2.26 6.25 23.64
C LEU A 9 1.58 7.45 22.98
N TRP A 10 2.24 8.62 23.02
CA TRP A 10 1.72 9.84 22.40
C TRP A 10 1.62 9.70 20.88
N VAL A 11 2.69 9.22 20.22
CA VAL A 11 2.73 9.04 18.76
C VAL A 11 1.67 8.05 18.30
N GLY A 12 1.50 6.91 18.99
CA GLY A 12 0.48 5.92 18.63
C GLY A 12 -0.95 6.48 18.72
N ALA A 13 -1.23 7.25 19.76
CA ALA A 13 -2.51 7.94 19.92
C ALA A 13 -2.72 9.02 18.84
N GLU A 14 -1.69 9.81 18.53
CA GLU A 14 -1.76 10.87 17.53
C GLU A 14 -1.95 10.32 16.11
N LEU A 15 -1.24 9.24 15.74
CA LEU A 15 -1.44 8.58 14.45
C LEU A 15 -2.89 8.10 14.30
N SER A 16 -3.45 7.50 15.35
CA SER A 16 -4.85 7.03 15.34
C SER A 16 -5.85 8.18 15.27
N ARG A 17 -5.60 9.27 15.98
CA ARG A 17 -6.43 10.49 15.92
C ARG A 17 -6.40 11.12 14.52
N ARG A 18 -5.23 11.10 13.86
CA ARG A 18 -4.99 11.80 12.59
C ARG A 18 -5.39 11.01 11.35
N PHE A 19 -5.15 9.70 11.35
CA PHE A 19 -5.34 8.82 10.18
C PHE A 19 -6.39 7.72 10.42
N GLY A 20 -7.16 7.83 11.50
CA GLY A 20 -8.21 6.89 11.90
C GLY A 20 -7.71 5.72 12.76
N PRO A 21 -8.64 4.97 13.39
CA PRO A 21 -8.31 3.93 14.35
C PRO A 21 -7.62 2.75 13.66
N LYS A 22 -6.30 2.64 13.86
CA LYS A 22 -5.44 1.62 13.26
C LYS A 22 -4.38 1.15 14.26
N TYR A 23 -3.79 0.00 13.98
CA TYR A 23 -2.65 -0.53 14.73
C TYR A 23 -1.36 -0.19 13.99
N TRP A 24 -0.50 0.61 14.62
CA TRP A 24 0.64 1.26 13.96
C TRP A 24 1.96 0.52 14.19
N THR A 25 2.83 0.59 13.20
CA THR A 25 4.24 0.16 13.29
C THR A 25 5.11 1.17 12.57
N LEU A 26 6.31 1.40 13.13
CA LEU A 26 7.31 2.28 12.55
C LEU A 26 8.36 1.44 11.79
N THR A 27 8.87 2.02 10.72
CA THR A 27 9.98 1.51 9.92
C THR A 27 10.99 2.63 9.68
N THR A 28 12.12 2.34 9.05
CA THR A 28 13.13 3.36 8.71
C THR A 28 12.89 4.02 7.35
N SER A 29 11.89 3.56 6.59
CA SER A 29 11.51 4.16 5.30
C SER A 29 10.10 3.73 4.86
N ALA A 30 9.49 4.51 3.95
CA ALA A 30 8.26 4.11 3.27
C ALA A 30 8.43 2.83 2.44
N THR A 31 9.61 2.60 1.84
CA THR A 31 9.95 1.32 1.19
C THR A 31 9.74 0.17 2.14
N ASP A 32 10.25 0.27 3.37
CA ASP A 32 10.15 -0.80 4.37
C ASP A 32 8.72 -0.98 4.87
N ALA A 33 7.97 0.12 4.98
CA ALA A 33 6.55 0.07 5.31
C ALA A 33 5.75 -0.66 4.21
N ASN A 34 5.99 -0.35 2.94
CA ASN A 34 5.37 -1.04 1.80
C ASN A 34 5.76 -2.52 1.74
N ARG A 35 7.05 -2.86 1.90
CA ARG A 35 7.52 -4.26 1.94
C ARG A 35 6.88 -5.05 3.09
N ALA A 36 6.75 -4.43 4.27
CA ALA A 36 6.06 -5.02 5.41
C ALA A 36 4.56 -5.22 5.11
N ALA A 37 3.87 -4.21 4.58
CA ALA A 37 2.46 -4.29 4.23
C ALA A 37 2.16 -5.38 3.19
N ILE A 38 3.01 -5.52 2.16
CA ILE A 38 2.94 -6.62 1.19
C ILE A 38 3.12 -7.97 1.88
N ARG A 39 4.16 -8.12 2.72
CA ARG A 39 4.42 -9.36 3.46
C ARG A 39 3.20 -9.78 4.30
N LEU A 40 2.62 -8.85 5.05
CA LEU A 40 1.44 -9.10 5.88
C LEU A 40 0.22 -9.47 5.03
N SER A 41 0.02 -8.79 3.90
CA SER A 41 -1.06 -9.10 2.96
C SER A 41 -0.96 -10.51 2.39
N ARG A 42 0.26 -10.95 2.04
CA ARG A 42 0.52 -12.33 1.58
C ARG A 42 0.27 -13.35 2.68
N MET A 43 0.69 -13.08 3.92
CA MET A 43 0.41 -13.95 5.06
C MET A 43 -1.11 -14.13 5.27
N ILE A 44 -1.85 -13.03 5.20
CA ILE A 44 -3.30 -12.98 5.45
C ILE A 44 -4.14 -13.66 4.35
N THR A 45 -3.69 -13.57 3.10
CA THR A 45 -4.45 -14.04 1.94
C THR A 45 -3.96 -15.38 1.39
N GLY A 46 -2.73 -15.77 1.69
CA GLY A 46 -2.06 -16.93 1.08
C GLY A 46 -1.72 -16.74 -0.41
N ARG A 47 -1.87 -15.53 -0.94
CA ARG A 47 -1.69 -15.19 -2.35
C ARG A 47 -0.31 -14.58 -2.60
N ARG A 48 0.19 -14.67 -3.83
CA ARG A 48 1.56 -14.22 -4.17
C ARG A 48 1.61 -12.86 -4.85
N LYS A 49 0.64 -12.54 -5.70
CA LYS A 49 0.73 -11.36 -6.57
C LYS A 49 0.40 -10.07 -5.83
N VAL A 50 1.14 -9.02 -6.14
CA VAL A 50 0.83 -7.64 -5.78
C VAL A 50 0.34 -6.95 -7.04
N LEU A 51 -0.83 -6.33 -6.97
CA LEU A 51 -1.32 -5.48 -8.05
C LEU A 51 -0.83 -4.05 -7.80
N VAL A 52 -0.18 -3.47 -8.81
CA VAL A 52 0.28 -2.09 -8.84
C VAL A 52 -0.24 -1.40 -10.10
N PHE A 53 -0.26 -0.07 -10.09
CA PHE A 53 -0.62 0.71 -11.26
C PHE A 53 0.61 1.07 -12.09
N SER A 54 0.49 1.01 -13.42
CA SER A 54 1.55 1.43 -14.34
C SER A 54 2.00 2.87 -14.01
N GLY A 55 3.30 3.12 -13.97
CA GLY A 55 3.87 4.43 -13.60
C GLY A 55 3.99 4.73 -12.09
N CYS A 56 3.45 3.89 -11.20
CA CYS A 56 3.55 4.10 -9.74
C CYS A 56 5.01 4.07 -9.23
N TYR A 57 5.28 4.62 -8.05
CA TYR A 57 6.55 4.37 -7.34
C TYR A 57 6.33 4.22 -5.83
N HIS A 58 6.73 3.04 -5.33
CA HIS A 58 6.57 2.66 -3.93
C HIS A 58 7.92 2.41 -3.23
N GLY A 59 9.00 2.96 -3.78
CA GLY A 59 10.36 2.77 -3.27
C GLY A 59 11.09 1.58 -3.89
N GLY A 60 12.04 1.02 -3.14
CA GLY A 60 12.76 -0.22 -3.48
C GLY A 60 11.91 -1.46 -3.26
N VAL A 61 10.71 -1.49 -3.84
CA VAL A 61 9.75 -2.59 -3.80
C VAL A 61 9.79 -3.28 -5.16
N GLU A 62 10.39 -4.46 -5.21
CA GLU A 62 10.66 -5.19 -6.45
C GLU A 62 9.38 -5.44 -7.26
N GLU A 63 8.27 -5.81 -6.60
CA GLU A 63 6.98 -6.07 -7.27
C GLU A 63 6.39 -4.84 -8.00
N ALA A 64 6.88 -3.64 -7.67
CA ALA A 64 6.46 -2.38 -8.28
C ALA A 64 7.44 -1.85 -9.35
N HIS A 65 8.49 -2.60 -9.70
CA HIS A 65 9.47 -2.21 -10.74
C HIS A 65 9.06 -2.67 -12.14
N VAL A 66 7.76 -2.69 -12.39
CA VAL A 66 7.13 -3.04 -13.67
C VAL A 66 6.16 -1.96 -14.13
N GLU A 67 6.00 -1.82 -15.43
CA GLU A 67 5.07 -0.88 -16.06
C GLU A 67 4.49 -1.44 -17.34
N ILE A 68 3.42 -0.83 -17.83
CA ILE A 68 2.87 -1.10 -19.15
C ILE A 68 3.50 -0.12 -20.14
N ARG A 69 4.12 -0.67 -21.19
CA ARG A 69 4.66 0.09 -22.32
C ARG A 69 4.26 -0.58 -23.61
N ASP A 70 3.68 0.19 -24.53
CA ASP A 70 3.18 -0.32 -25.82
C ASP A 70 2.23 -1.53 -25.66
N GLY A 71 1.38 -1.51 -24.62
CA GLY A 71 0.41 -2.55 -24.31
C GLY A 71 1.00 -3.84 -23.72
N ARG A 72 2.28 -3.84 -23.32
CA ARG A 72 2.96 -4.99 -22.71
C ARG A 72 3.54 -4.63 -21.36
N VAL A 73 3.46 -5.57 -20.42
CA VAL A 73 4.15 -5.44 -19.13
C VAL A 73 5.65 -5.65 -19.35
N GLY A 74 6.46 -4.73 -18.84
CA GLY A 74 7.90 -4.78 -18.89
C GLY A 74 8.52 -4.13 -17.66
N LEU A 75 9.86 -4.06 -17.64
CA LEU A 75 10.60 -3.44 -16.55
C LEU A 75 10.46 -1.93 -16.60
N ARG A 76 10.09 -1.34 -15.48
CA ARG A 76 9.97 0.11 -15.36
C ARG A 76 11.33 0.77 -15.45
N ASN A 77 11.46 1.78 -16.31
CA ASN A 77 12.72 2.55 -16.47
C ASN A 77 13.97 1.67 -16.67
N MET A 78 13.82 0.48 -17.23
CA MET A 78 14.91 -0.52 -17.36
C MET A 78 15.59 -0.89 -16.04
N ILE A 79 14.89 -0.77 -14.91
CA ILE A 79 15.37 -1.28 -13.62
C ILE A 79 15.60 -2.79 -13.77
N HIS A 80 16.81 -3.24 -13.45
CA HIS A 80 17.19 -4.64 -13.54
C HIS A 80 16.23 -5.51 -12.69
N PRO A 81 15.75 -6.67 -13.17
CA PRO A 81 14.74 -7.48 -12.48
C PRO A 81 15.19 -8.09 -11.14
N ASN A 82 16.44 -7.89 -10.76
CA ASN A 82 17.03 -8.39 -9.50
C ASN A 82 16.78 -9.90 -9.22
N GLY A 83 16.72 -10.72 -10.27
CA GLY A 83 16.42 -12.16 -10.16
C GLY A 83 14.95 -12.49 -9.82
N ILE A 84 14.07 -11.49 -9.85
CA ILE A 84 12.64 -11.64 -9.61
C ILE A 84 11.92 -12.00 -10.92
N ASP A 85 11.12 -13.05 -10.85
CA ASP A 85 10.12 -13.36 -11.88
C ASP A 85 8.87 -12.50 -11.64
N HIS A 86 8.77 -11.37 -12.34
CA HIS A 86 7.66 -10.44 -12.16
C HIS A 86 6.30 -11.01 -12.57
N ASP A 87 6.24 -11.99 -13.48
CA ASP A 87 4.97 -12.62 -13.86
C ASP A 87 4.37 -13.43 -12.69
N ALA A 88 5.25 -13.97 -11.83
CA ALA A 88 4.86 -14.73 -10.65
C ALA A 88 4.41 -13.86 -9.47
N VAL A 89 4.90 -12.61 -9.37
CA VAL A 89 4.72 -11.76 -8.17
C VAL A 89 4.00 -10.44 -8.42
N SER A 90 3.86 -10.00 -9.67
CA SER A 90 3.31 -8.69 -10.02
C SER A 90 2.07 -8.84 -10.91
N ARG A 91 1.15 -7.89 -10.77
CA ARG A 91 0.02 -7.66 -11.67
C ARG A 91 -0.03 -6.16 -11.94
N VAL A 92 -0.06 -5.76 -13.21
CA VAL A 92 -0.02 -4.34 -13.57
C VAL A 92 -1.25 -3.99 -14.39
N VAL A 93 -1.90 -2.88 -14.04
CA VAL A 93 -3.01 -2.28 -14.78
C VAL A 93 -2.80 -0.77 -14.87
N GLU A 94 -3.49 -0.10 -15.79
CA GLU A 94 -3.47 1.36 -15.85
C GLU A 94 -4.30 1.97 -14.71
N PHE A 95 -3.86 3.11 -14.17
CA PHE A 95 -4.65 3.85 -13.19
C PHE A 95 -5.92 4.41 -13.87
N ASN A 96 -7.05 4.45 -13.14
CA ASN A 96 -8.40 4.72 -13.66
C ASN A 96 -8.99 3.65 -14.61
N ASP A 97 -8.27 2.60 -15.01
CA ASP A 97 -8.85 1.50 -15.81
C ASP A 97 -9.57 0.47 -14.93
N VAL A 98 -10.84 0.76 -14.66
CA VAL A 98 -11.73 -0.09 -13.85
C VAL A 98 -11.90 -1.48 -14.45
N ALA A 99 -12.02 -1.60 -15.78
CA ALA A 99 -12.25 -2.88 -16.44
C ALA A 99 -11.02 -3.79 -16.31
N ALA A 100 -9.81 -3.23 -16.50
CA ALA A 100 -8.58 -3.96 -16.28
C ALA A 100 -8.40 -4.36 -14.80
N LEU A 101 -8.73 -3.47 -13.87
CA LEU A 101 -8.68 -3.74 -12.44
C LEU A 101 -9.61 -4.91 -12.05
N GLU A 102 -10.87 -4.89 -12.51
CA GLU A 102 -11.84 -5.95 -12.26
C GLU A 102 -11.36 -7.30 -12.82
N ALA A 103 -10.91 -7.32 -14.08
CA ALA A 103 -10.40 -8.53 -14.73
C ALA A 103 -9.13 -9.09 -14.04
N ALA A 104 -8.27 -8.21 -13.51
CA ALA A 104 -7.08 -8.60 -12.77
C ALA A 104 -7.44 -9.24 -11.41
N LEU A 105 -8.40 -8.67 -10.68
CA LEU A 105 -8.82 -9.16 -9.38
C LEU A 105 -9.69 -10.42 -9.45
N ALA A 106 -10.44 -10.61 -10.54
CA ALA A 106 -11.27 -11.80 -10.77
C ALA A 106 -10.47 -13.12 -10.79
N GLN A 107 -9.16 -13.08 -11.02
CA GLN A 107 -8.29 -14.25 -10.99
C GLN A 107 -8.07 -14.81 -9.58
N GLY A 108 -8.35 -14.02 -8.52
CA GLY A 108 -8.29 -14.48 -7.13
C GLY A 108 -6.88 -14.75 -6.60
N ASP A 109 -5.83 -14.36 -7.31
CA ASP A 109 -4.42 -14.62 -6.99
C ASP A 109 -3.64 -13.39 -6.47
N VAL A 110 -4.34 -12.26 -6.32
CA VAL A 110 -3.79 -10.98 -5.84
C VAL A 110 -3.96 -10.86 -4.32
N ALA A 111 -2.84 -10.74 -3.61
CA ALA A 111 -2.78 -10.55 -2.16
C ALA A 111 -3.18 -9.13 -1.76
N CYS A 112 -2.64 -8.14 -2.45
CA CYS A 112 -2.93 -6.74 -2.22
C CYS A 112 -2.90 -5.91 -3.50
N VAL A 113 -3.69 -4.85 -3.52
CA VAL A 113 -3.48 -3.68 -4.38
C VAL A 113 -2.65 -2.68 -3.60
N LEU A 114 -1.50 -2.27 -4.13
CA LEU A 114 -0.66 -1.21 -3.60
C LEU A 114 -0.77 0.00 -4.51
N THR A 115 -1.22 1.13 -3.98
CA THR A 115 -1.49 2.32 -4.79
C THR A 115 -1.21 3.62 -4.04
N GLU A 116 -0.77 4.63 -4.77
CA GLU A 116 -0.96 6.02 -4.35
C GLU A 116 -2.46 6.35 -4.49
N PRO A 117 -3.07 7.16 -3.61
CA PRO A 117 -4.47 7.55 -3.80
C PRO A 117 -4.60 8.57 -4.95
N LEU A 118 -3.54 9.33 -5.21
CA LEU A 118 -3.37 10.14 -6.42
C LEU A 118 -1.93 9.90 -6.89
N MET A 119 -1.75 9.45 -8.13
CA MET A 119 -0.39 9.17 -8.63
C MET A 119 0.40 10.47 -8.75
N THR A 120 1.61 10.48 -8.19
CA THR A 120 2.50 11.66 -8.20
C THR A 120 3.88 11.40 -8.81
N ASN A 121 4.21 10.14 -9.07
CA ASN A 121 5.54 9.72 -9.55
C ASN A 121 5.64 9.54 -11.08
N PHE A 122 4.55 9.79 -11.80
CA PHE A 122 4.48 9.80 -13.27
C PHE A 122 3.76 11.07 -13.75
N GLY A 123 4.16 12.21 -13.17
CA GLY A 123 3.33 13.40 -13.12
C GLY A 123 2.22 13.26 -12.08
N MET A 124 1.27 14.21 -12.08
CA MET A 124 0.04 14.12 -11.30
C MET A 124 -1.07 13.59 -12.20
N ILE A 125 -1.55 12.38 -11.94
CA ILE A 125 -2.67 11.79 -12.68
C ILE A 125 -3.96 12.05 -11.90
N PRO A 126 -4.93 12.80 -12.47
CA PRO A 126 -6.22 13.01 -11.83
C PRO A 126 -6.96 11.68 -11.61
N VAL A 127 -7.71 11.60 -10.52
CA VAL A 127 -8.57 10.45 -10.23
C VAL A 127 -9.88 10.61 -10.97
N ASP A 128 -10.28 9.59 -11.74
CA ASP A 128 -11.56 9.62 -12.43
C ASP A 128 -12.72 9.49 -11.44
N PRO A 129 -13.88 10.16 -11.69
CA PRO A 129 -15.03 10.06 -10.81
C PRO A 129 -15.45 8.60 -10.57
N GLY A 130 -15.63 8.21 -9.32
CA GLY A 130 -16.05 6.84 -8.95
C GLY A 130 -14.93 5.81 -8.86
N PHE A 131 -13.68 6.17 -9.22
CA PHE A 131 -12.57 5.20 -9.24
C PHE A 131 -12.27 4.63 -7.85
N HIS A 132 -12.21 5.45 -6.81
CA HIS A 132 -11.88 5.00 -5.46
C HIS A 132 -12.96 4.12 -4.84
N GLU A 133 -14.23 4.47 -5.04
CA GLU A 133 -15.37 3.67 -4.59
C GLU A 133 -15.33 2.29 -5.26
N THR A 134 -15.07 2.27 -6.56
CA THR A 134 -14.96 1.04 -7.34
C THR A 134 -13.74 0.21 -6.92
N LEU A 135 -12.58 0.83 -6.73
CA LEU A 135 -11.37 0.18 -6.23
C LEU A 135 -11.61 -0.49 -4.87
N ARG A 136 -12.28 0.21 -3.95
CA ARG A 136 -12.58 -0.33 -2.63
C ARG A 136 -13.56 -1.51 -2.72
N ASP A 137 -14.63 -1.39 -3.49
CA ASP A 137 -15.61 -2.46 -3.67
C ASP A 137 -14.98 -3.70 -4.32
N LEU A 138 -14.21 -3.54 -5.39
CA LEU A 138 -13.55 -4.66 -6.08
C LEU A 138 -12.53 -5.38 -5.20
N THR A 139 -11.69 -4.64 -4.47
CA THR A 139 -10.73 -5.24 -3.53
C THR A 139 -11.42 -5.99 -2.41
N TRP A 140 -12.50 -5.43 -1.85
CA TRP A 140 -13.29 -6.08 -0.81
C TRP A 140 -13.93 -7.38 -1.30
N ARG A 141 -14.61 -7.36 -2.46
CA ARG A 141 -15.24 -8.55 -3.07
C ARG A 141 -14.22 -9.65 -3.39
N ALA A 142 -13.03 -9.27 -3.85
CA ALA A 142 -11.96 -10.22 -4.16
C ALA A 142 -11.24 -10.76 -2.90
N GLY A 143 -11.51 -10.21 -1.72
CA GLY A 143 -10.74 -10.50 -0.51
C GLY A 143 -9.28 -10.06 -0.59
N THR A 144 -8.99 -9.08 -1.44
CA THR A 144 -7.66 -8.50 -1.67
C THR A 144 -7.46 -7.29 -0.76
N VAL A 145 -6.30 -7.19 -0.12
CA VAL A 145 -5.98 -6.09 0.80
C VAL A 145 -5.73 -4.80 0.01
N LEU A 146 -6.38 -3.70 0.37
CA LEU A 146 -6.11 -2.39 -0.21
C LEU A 146 -5.07 -1.63 0.63
N ILE A 147 -3.90 -1.38 0.04
CA ILE A 147 -2.83 -0.59 0.64
C ILE A 147 -2.79 0.78 -0.05
N ILE A 148 -2.99 1.84 0.73
CA ILE A 148 -2.84 3.23 0.25
C ILE A 148 -1.52 3.79 0.76
N ASP A 149 -0.64 4.12 -0.17
CA ASP A 149 0.65 4.78 0.07
C ASP A 149 0.51 6.30 -0.07
N GLU A 150 0.49 6.98 1.07
CA GLU A 150 0.30 8.43 1.17
C GLU A 150 1.62 9.20 1.28
N THR A 151 2.73 8.55 0.99
CA THR A 151 4.06 9.14 1.19
C THR A 151 4.24 10.50 0.48
N HIS A 152 3.57 10.74 -0.66
CA HIS A 152 3.48 12.08 -1.28
C HIS A 152 2.15 12.81 -0.98
N THR A 153 1.04 12.08 -0.97
CA THR A 153 -0.31 12.67 -0.89
C THR A 153 -0.71 13.11 0.52
N LEU A 154 0.15 12.93 1.52
CA LEU A 154 0.11 13.70 2.77
C LEU A 154 0.09 15.22 2.53
N SER A 155 0.58 15.69 1.37
CA SER A 155 0.46 17.09 0.94
C SER A 155 -0.99 17.57 0.77
N CYS A 156 -1.97 16.69 0.66
CA CYS A 156 -3.39 17.03 0.50
C CYS A 156 -4.06 17.49 1.80
N GLY A 157 -3.38 17.39 2.94
CA GLY A 157 -3.85 17.94 4.20
C GLY A 157 -3.39 17.14 5.44
N PRO A 158 -3.76 17.58 6.65
CA PRO A 158 -3.28 16.99 7.90
C PRO A 158 -3.55 15.48 8.08
N GLY A 159 -4.54 14.92 7.38
CA GLY A 159 -4.88 13.49 7.36
C GLY A 159 -4.63 12.82 6.00
N GLY A 160 -3.92 13.48 5.08
CA GLY A 160 -3.66 13.00 3.72
C GLY A 160 -4.88 13.08 2.80
N TYR A 161 -4.73 12.48 1.61
CA TYR A 161 -5.80 12.35 0.63
C TYR A 161 -6.92 11.43 1.14
N THR A 162 -6.55 10.37 1.87
CA THR A 162 -7.46 9.41 2.50
C THR A 162 -8.50 10.11 3.36
N ALA A 163 -8.07 10.97 4.28
CA ALA A 163 -9.01 11.66 5.17
C ALA A 163 -9.85 12.71 4.43
N SER A 164 -9.28 13.43 3.46
CA SER A 164 -10.01 14.47 2.72
C SER A 164 -11.04 13.92 1.73
N HIS A 165 -10.89 12.66 1.29
CA HIS A 165 -11.78 12.01 0.33
C HIS A 165 -12.52 10.79 0.90
N GLY A 166 -12.41 10.54 2.22
CA GLY A 166 -13.13 9.46 2.89
C GLY A 166 -12.73 8.06 2.42
N LEU A 167 -11.45 7.84 2.08
CA LEU A 167 -10.97 6.53 1.65
C LEU A 167 -10.83 5.57 2.83
N GLU A 168 -11.05 4.28 2.58
CA GLU A 168 -11.03 3.22 3.60
C GLU A 168 -9.99 2.14 3.28
N PRO A 169 -8.68 2.44 3.39
CA PRO A 169 -7.64 1.44 3.16
C PRO A 169 -7.61 0.41 4.28
N ASP A 170 -7.28 -0.83 3.90
CA ASP A 170 -6.96 -1.92 4.83
C ASP A 170 -5.63 -1.66 5.56
N ILE A 171 -4.65 -1.15 4.80
CA ILE A 171 -3.35 -0.73 5.32
C ILE A 171 -3.03 0.67 4.79
N PHE A 172 -2.72 1.59 5.69
CA PHE A 172 -2.24 2.92 5.36
C PHE A 172 -0.72 2.95 5.47
N VAL A 173 -0.02 3.59 4.52
CA VAL A 173 1.43 3.79 4.54
C VAL A 173 1.76 5.27 4.42
N ALA A 174 2.76 5.73 5.19
CA ALA A 174 3.34 7.05 5.03
C ALA A 174 4.85 7.07 5.35
N GLY A 175 5.55 8.08 4.85
CA GLY A 175 6.96 8.33 5.10
C GLY A 175 7.32 9.78 4.80
N LYS A 176 8.53 10.03 4.30
CA LYS A 176 9.03 11.37 3.91
C LYS A 176 8.91 12.42 5.02
N ALA A 177 7.81 13.17 5.05
CA ALA A 177 7.63 14.36 5.88
C ALA A 177 7.32 14.07 7.36
N ILE A 178 7.20 12.80 7.76
CA ILE A 178 6.70 12.41 9.08
C ILE A 178 7.71 12.52 10.24
N ALA A 179 9.00 12.70 9.95
CA ALA A 179 10.06 12.65 10.98
C ALA A 179 11.17 13.70 10.79
N GLY A 180 10.87 14.82 10.12
CA GLY A 180 11.77 15.99 10.08
C GLY A 180 13.16 15.72 9.49
N GLY A 181 13.27 14.79 8.52
CA GLY A 181 14.54 14.43 7.88
C GLY A 181 15.23 13.19 8.46
N ILE A 182 14.74 12.65 9.58
CA ILE A 182 15.17 11.34 10.08
C ILE A 182 14.54 10.26 9.20
N PRO A 183 15.29 9.23 8.76
CA PRO A 183 14.73 8.11 8.02
C PRO A 183 13.63 7.40 8.82
N ALA A 184 12.38 7.54 8.35
CA ALA A 184 11.22 6.95 8.98
C ALA A 184 10.13 6.59 7.95
N GLY A 185 9.39 5.53 8.24
CA GLY A 185 8.12 5.19 7.64
C GLY A 185 7.15 4.72 8.72
N VAL A 186 5.85 4.73 8.40
CA VAL A 186 4.83 4.07 9.22
C VAL A 186 3.93 3.25 8.32
N PHE A 187 3.37 2.19 8.87
CA PHE A 187 2.14 1.61 8.35
C PHE A 187 1.14 1.38 9.47
N GLY A 188 -0.15 1.48 9.13
CA GLY A 188 -1.27 1.27 10.05
C GLY A 188 -2.23 0.23 9.52
N LEU A 189 -2.55 -0.77 10.32
CA LEU A 189 -3.51 -1.84 9.97
C LEU A 189 -4.91 -1.48 10.49
N SER A 190 -5.95 -1.66 9.66
CA SER A 190 -7.33 -1.65 10.15
C SER A 190 -7.54 -2.75 11.20
N GLN A 191 -8.56 -2.61 12.05
CA GLN A 191 -8.87 -3.62 13.05
C GLN A 191 -9.12 -5.00 12.44
N GLN A 192 -9.87 -5.07 11.33
CA GLN A 192 -10.15 -6.33 10.64
C GLN A 192 -8.87 -7.01 10.13
N ILE A 193 -7.90 -6.24 9.62
CA ILE A 193 -6.61 -6.77 9.16
C ILE A 193 -5.75 -7.23 10.32
N ALA A 194 -5.70 -6.46 11.41
CA ALA A 194 -4.95 -6.81 12.61
C ALA A 194 -5.45 -8.12 13.22
N GLU A 195 -6.77 -8.28 13.36
CA GLU A 195 -7.39 -9.51 13.88
C GLU A 195 -7.12 -10.73 12.99
N ARG A 196 -7.16 -10.56 11.66
CA ARG A 196 -6.79 -11.65 10.72
C ARG A 196 -5.32 -12.03 10.88
N LEU A 197 -4.43 -11.05 11.04
CA LEU A 197 -3.00 -11.29 11.23
C LEU A 197 -2.72 -12.02 12.55
N TRP A 198 -3.31 -11.57 13.66
CA TRP A 198 -3.07 -12.16 14.99
C TRP A 198 -3.50 -13.61 15.11
N LYS A 199 -4.48 -14.06 14.32
CA LYS A 199 -4.88 -15.47 14.25
C LYS A 199 -3.84 -16.37 13.55
N LEU A 200 -2.94 -15.78 12.75
CA LEU A 200 -1.94 -16.50 11.97
C LEU A 200 -0.56 -16.52 12.64
N VAL A 201 -0.24 -15.50 13.42
CA VAL A 201 1.06 -15.41 14.10
C VAL A 201 1.02 -16.16 15.43
N PRO A 202 2.09 -16.91 15.78
CA PRO A 202 2.17 -17.57 17.07
C PRO A 202 2.10 -16.55 18.21
N HIS A 203 1.36 -16.87 19.27
CA HIS A 203 1.46 -16.14 20.52
C HIS A 203 2.81 -16.45 21.16
N VAL A 204 3.69 -15.47 21.22
CA VAL A 204 4.90 -15.56 22.04
C VAL A 204 4.47 -15.22 23.47
N ASN A 205 4.46 -16.24 24.34
CA ASN A 205 4.26 -16.07 25.78
C ASN A 205 5.44 -15.33 26.42
#